data_AF-A0A2E6XRB0-F1
#
_entry.id   AF-A0A2E6XRB0-F1
#
_cell.length_a   1.000
_cell.length_b   1.000
_cell.length_c   1.000
_cell.angle_alpha   90.00
_cell.angle_beta   90.00
_cell.angle_gamma   90.00
#
_symmetry.space_group_name_H-M   'P 1'
#
loop_
_entity.id
_entity.type
_entity.pdbx_description
1 polymer ?
#
loop_
_entity_poly.entity_id
_entity_poly.type
_entity_poly.pdbx_seq_one_letter_code
_entity_poly.pdbx_strand_id
1 'polypeptide(L)'
;MEDNSNTTQDNPTSKTGLGWIALGSGLAGLSVMLGAFGAHSLKASLTEKKLATFHTATDYLGYHSLGLIAVGVLIYILKGETAKKLKRSAIWILVGIVFFSGSLYGLVFDGPRFLGPVTPLGGLSFMIGWLTLAINLFKFSKKSQ
;
A
#
# COMPACT_ATOMS: atom_id res chain seq x y z
N MET A 1 -15.84 48.49 1.40
CA MET A 1 -14.66 47.81 0.85
C MET A 1 -14.72 46.38 1.36
N GLU A 2 -15.11 45.48 0.47
CA GLU A 2 -15.16 44.05 0.72
C GLU A 2 -13.72 43.51 0.77
N ASP A 3 -13.36 42.86 1.86
CA ASP A 3 -12.28 41.88 1.86
C ASP A 3 -12.89 40.55 2.32
N ASN A 4 -13.57 39.89 1.38
CA ASN A 4 -13.95 38.49 1.48
C ASN A 4 -12.75 37.64 1.09
N SER A 5 -11.68 37.68 1.91
CA SER A 5 -10.64 36.66 1.85
C SER A 5 -11.25 35.36 2.36
N ASN A 6 -11.86 34.63 1.44
CA ASN A 6 -12.31 33.26 1.59
C ASN A 6 -11.06 32.40 1.84
N THR A 7 -10.54 32.43 3.06
CA THR A 7 -9.57 31.46 3.56
C THR A 7 -10.29 30.13 3.50
N THR A 8 -10.04 29.38 2.44
CA THR A 8 -10.29 27.94 2.41
C THR A 8 -9.74 27.40 3.71
N GLN A 9 -10.64 27.05 4.63
CA GLN A 9 -10.34 26.28 5.81
C GLN A 9 -9.78 24.96 5.28
N ASP A 10 -8.46 24.92 5.11
CA ASP A 10 -7.68 23.77 4.66
C ASP A 10 -7.81 22.70 5.74
N ASN A 11 -8.92 21.96 5.67
CA ASN A 11 -9.15 20.85 6.58
C ASN A 11 -7.96 19.89 6.44
N PRO A 12 -7.17 19.64 7.50
CA PRO A 12 -5.94 18.84 7.42
C PRO A 12 -6.14 17.43 6.87
N THR A 13 -7.41 16.97 6.82
CA THR A 13 -7.79 15.70 6.18
C THR A 13 -7.67 15.70 4.66
N SER A 14 -7.74 16.83 3.95
CA SER A 14 -7.63 16.88 2.48
C SER A 14 -6.21 16.56 1.98
N LYS A 15 -5.17 17.06 2.66
CA LYS A 15 -3.76 16.75 2.35
C LYS A 15 -3.38 15.30 2.66
N THR A 16 -4.20 14.60 3.47
CA THR A 16 -3.92 13.23 3.88
C THR A 16 -4.04 12.23 2.73
N GLY A 17 -5.02 12.39 1.82
CA GLY A 17 -5.21 11.47 0.68
C GLY A 17 -4.08 11.54 -0.34
N LEU A 18 -3.63 12.76 -0.67
CA LEU A 18 -2.52 12.99 -1.60
C LEU A 18 -1.21 12.35 -1.14
N GLY A 19 -0.93 12.37 0.17
CA GLY A 19 0.25 11.69 0.73
C GLY A 19 0.24 10.18 0.49
N TRP A 20 -0.91 9.53 0.62
CA TRP A 20 -1.06 8.10 0.32
C TRP A 20 -0.92 7.80 -1.17
N ILE A 21 -1.42 8.67 -2.04
CA ILE A 21 -1.24 8.57 -3.49
C ILE A 21 0.24 8.67 -3.84
N ALA A 22 0.94 9.68 -3.33
CA ALA A 22 2.37 9.88 -3.59
C ALA A 22 3.21 8.67 -3.12
N LEU A 23 2.93 8.17 -1.92
CA LEU A 23 3.59 6.98 -1.38
C LEU A 23 3.32 5.75 -2.25
N GLY A 24 2.05 5.50 -2.60
CA GLY A 24 1.67 4.39 -3.47
C GLY A 24 2.32 4.48 -4.85
N SER A 25 2.40 5.67 -5.44
CA SER A 25 3.10 5.90 -6.72
C SER A 25 4.59 5.59 -6.62
N GLY A 26 5.24 6.02 -5.54
CA GLY A 26 6.66 5.70 -5.30
C GLY A 26 6.90 4.20 -5.16
N LEU A 27 6.03 3.50 -4.42
CA LEU A 27 6.13 2.05 -4.22
C LEU A 27 5.79 1.26 -5.51
N ALA A 28 4.85 1.75 -6.32
CA ALA A 28 4.53 1.17 -7.62
C ALA A 28 5.71 1.33 -8.60
N GLY A 29 6.34 2.52 -8.63
CA GLY A 29 7.59 2.73 -9.39
C GLY A 29 8.72 1.80 -8.92
N LEU A 30 8.86 1.63 -7.61
CA LEU A 30 9.83 0.70 -7.03
C LEU A 30 9.56 -0.76 -7.47
N SER A 31 8.30 -1.19 -7.49
CA SER A 31 7.92 -2.52 -8.01
C SER A 31 8.35 -2.70 -9.47
N VAL A 32 8.13 -1.71 -10.33
CA VAL A 32 8.57 -1.78 -11.73
C VAL A 32 10.10 -1.88 -11.83
N MET A 33 10.83 -1.05 -11.07
CA MET A 33 12.29 -1.08 -11.04
C MET A 33 12.83 -2.44 -10.59
N LEU A 34 12.29 -2.98 -9.49
CA LEU A 34 12.68 -4.28 -8.96
C LEU A 34 12.30 -5.41 -9.91
N GLY A 35 11.14 -5.35 -10.55
CA GLY A 35 10.70 -6.35 -11.54
C GLY A 35 11.61 -6.41 -12.75
N ALA A 36 11.98 -5.25 -13.29
CA ALA A 36 12.95 -5.15 -14.38
C ALA A 36 14.33 -5.70 -13.96
N PHE A 37 14.79 -5.35 -12.76
CA PHE A 37 16.05 -5.85 -12.19
C PHE A 37 16.03 -7.37 -11.98
N GLY A 38 14.92 -7.91 -11.47
CA GLY A 38 14.71 -9.35 -11.32
C GLY A 38 14.84 -10.10 -12.64
N ALA A 39 14.13 -9.62 -13.67
CA ALA A 39 14.05 -10.26 -14.97
C ALA A 39 15.39 -10.23 -15.75
N HIS A 40 16.15 -9.13 -15.67
CA HIS A 40 17.37 -8.96 -16.47
C HIS A 40 18.65 -9.30 -15.71
N SER A 41 18.75 -8.95 -14.42
CA SER A 41 20.01 -9.02 -13.67
C SER A 41 20.08 -10.22 -12.72
N LEU A 42 18.96 -10.63 -12.12
CA LEU A 42 18.98 -11.68 -11.08
C LEU A 42 18.77 -13.09 -11.63
N LYS A 43 18.23 -13.22 -12.85
CA LYS A 43 17.91 -14.53 -13.44
C LYS A 43 19.12 -15.48 -13.55
N ALA A 44 20.30 -14.95 -13.82
CA ALA A 44 21.54 -15.74 -13.89
C ALA A 44 22.20 -15.98 -12.52
N SER A 45 21.83 -15.20 -11.50
CA SER A 45 22.50 -15.20 -10.19
C SER A 45 21.71 -15.92 -9.10
N LEU A 46 20.39 -16.06 -9.27
CA LEU A 46 19.50 -16.69 -8.29
C LEU A 46 19.03 -18.06 -8.77
N THR A 47 18.78 -18.97 -7.82
CA THR A 47 18.04 -20.20 -8.10
C THR A 47 16.60 -19.88 -8.51
N GLU A 48 15.97 -20.75 -9.28
CA GLU A 48 14.58 -20.57 -9.74
C GLU A 48 13.61 -20.28 -8.59
N LYS A 49 13.77 -20.98 -7.46
CA LYS A 49 12.96 -20.77 -6.25
C LYS A 49 13.16 -19.37 -5.67
N LYS A 50 14.40 -18.88 -5.58
CA LYS A 50 14.69 -17.54 -5.06
C LYS A 50 14.19 -16.46 -6.01
N LEU A 51 14.36 -16.66 -7.32
CA LEU A 51 13.85 -15.76 -8.33
C LEU A 51 12.30 -15.68 -8.30
N ALA A 52 11.61 -16.82 -8.20
CA ALA A 52 10.16 -16.85 -8.05
C ALA A 52 9.69 -16.14 -6.76
N THR A 53 10.44 -16.28 -5.67
CA THR A 53 10.17 -15.57 -4.40
C THR A 53 10.36 -14.06 -4.56
N PHE A 54 11.42 -13.63 -5.25
CA PHE A 54 11.68 -12.23 -5.57
C PHE A 54 10.57 -11.62 -6.43
N HIS A 55 10.09 -12.34 -7.44
CA HIS A 55 8.95 -11.91 -8.26
C HIS A 55 7.67 -11.82 -7.43
N THR A 56 7.39 -12.82 -6.57
CA THR A 56 6.24 -12.78 -5.66
C THR A 56 6.26 -11.52 -4.76
N ALA A 57 7.42 -11.20 -4.18
CA ALA A 57 7.59 -9.98 -3.38
C ALA A 57 7.29 -8.71 -4.21
N THR A 58 7.77 -8.69 -5.46
CA THR A 58 7.63 -7.56 -6.37
C THR A 58 6.21 -7.35 -6.86
N ASP A 59 5.51 -8.44 -7.18
CA ASP A 59 4.12 -8.41 -7.60
C ASP A 59 3.23 -7.92 -6.46
N TYR A 60 3.43 -8.43 -5.23
CA TYR A 60 2.69 -7.98 -4.06
C TYR A 60 2.99 -6.51 -3.71
N LEU A 61 4.25 -6.08 -3.81
CA LEU A 61 4.60 -4.65 -3.72
C LEU A 61 3.78 -3.85 -4.74
N GLY A 62 3.75 -4.27 -6.01
CA GLY A 62 3.03 -3.58 -7.09
C GLY A 62 1.52 -3.52 -6.86
N TYR A 63 0.86 -4.67 -6.67
CA TYR A 63 -0.59 -4.75 -6.49
C TYR A 63 -1.07 -3.93 -5.30
N HIS A 64 -0.37 -4.02 -4.18
CA HIS A 64 -0.77 -3.29 -2.97
C HIS A 64 -0.40 -1.81 -3.03
N SER A 65 0.60 -1.42 -3.82
CA SER A 65 0.88 -0.01 -4.13
C SER A 65 -0.22 0.64 -4.95
N LEU A 66 -0.69 -0.04 -6.01
CA LEU A 66 -1.84 0.40 -6.79
C LEU A 66 -3.10 0.47 -5.90
N GLY A 67 -3.28 -0.52 -5.02
CA GLY A 67 -4.30 -0.49 -3.98
C GLY A 67 -4.20 0.74 -3.08
N LEU A 68 -2.99 1.09 -2.64
CA LEU A 68 -2.75 2.26 -1.78
C LEU A 68 -3.07 3.58 -2.50
N ILE A 69 -2.75 3.69 -3.79
CA ILE A 69 -3.16 4.83 -4.63
C ILE A 69 -4.69 4.93 -4.65
N ALA A 70 -5.38 3.82 -4.93
CA ALA A 70 -6.85 3.81 -4.98
C ALA A 70 -7.48 4.20 -3.63
N VAL A 71 -6.97 3.69 -2.51
CA VAL A 71 -7.43 4.11 -1.17
C VAL A 71 -7.12 5.58 -0.91
N GLY A 72 -5.96 6.08 -1.35
CA GLY A 72 -5.60 7.50 -1.24
C GLY A 72 -6.58 8.42 -1.98
N VAL A 73 -6.99 8.03 -3.19
CA VAL A 73 -8.03 8.72 -3.98
C VAL A 73 -9.37 8.72 -3.22
N LEU A 74 -9.79 7.57 -2.68
CA LEU A 74 -11.03 7.48 -1.90
C LEU A 74 -11.00 8.36 -0.63
N ILE A 75 -9.86 8.41 0.08
CA ILE A 75 -9.66 9.28 1.24
C ILE A 75 -9.81 10.75 0.83
N TYR A 76 -9.24 11.14 -0.31
CA TYR A 76 -9.29 12.51 -0.82
C TYR A 76 -10.73 12.94 -1.15
N ILE A 77 -11.52 12.03 -1.74
CA ILE A 77 -12.89 12.32 -2.20
C ILE A 77 -13.90 12.29 -1.04
N LEU A 78 -13.92 11.22 -0.22
CA LEU A 78 -15.03 10.96 0.71
C LEU A 78 -14.98 11.80 2.00
N LYS A 79 -13.80 12.30 2.38
CA LYS A 79 -13.56 13.20 3.53
C LYS A 79 -14.21 12.71 4.86
N GLY A 80 -14.11 13.50 5.92
CA GLY A 80 -14.81 13.24 7.20
C GLY A 80 -14.42 11.94 7.94
N GLU A 81 -15.40 11.35 8.62
CA GLU A 81 -15.19 10.13 9.43
C GLU A 81 -14.84 8.91 8.57
N THR A 82 -15.46 8.79 7.39
CA THR A 82 -15.17 7.71 6.43
C THR A 82 -13.71 7.74 6.02
N ALA A 83 -13.16 8.92 5.67
CA ALA A 83 -11.75 9.07 5.33
C ALA A 83 -10.80 8.61 6.46
N LYS A 84 -11.14 8.88 7.73
CA LYS A 84 -10.34 8.40 8.88
C LYS A 84 -10.32 6.87 8.96
N LYS A 85 -11.44 6.20 8.68
CA LYS A 85 -11.52 4.73 8.67
C LYS A 85 -10.75 4.14 7.49
N LEU A 86 -10.86 4.75 6.31
CA LEU A 86 -10.09 4.36 5.12
C LEU A 86 -8.58 4.52 5.32
N LYS A 87 -8.13 5.56 6.06
CA LYS A 87 -6.72 5.71 6.44
C LYS A 87 -6.20 4.51 7.24
N ARG A 88 -7.01 3.92 8.13
CA ARG A 88 -6.60 2.72 8.88
C ARG A 88 -6.39 1.53 7.94
N SER A 89 -7.26 1.38 6.93
CA SER A 89 -7.08 0.36 5.89
C SER A 89 -5.79 0.58 5.10
N ALA A 90 -5.48 1.83 4.71
CA ALA A 90 -4.23 2.19 4.04
C ALA A 90 -2.98 1.84 4.88
N ILE A 91 -3.02 2.10 6.19
CA ILE A 91 -1.93 1.73 7.12
C ILE A 91 -1.71 0.22 7.15
N TRP A 92 -2.78 -0.59 7.26
CA TRP A 92 -2.67 -2.04 7.24
C TRP A 92 -2.10 -2.59 5.92
N ILE A 93 -2.50 -2.00 4.79
CA ILE A 93 -1.91 -2.34 3.49
C ILE A 93 -0.42 -1.99 3.47
N LEU A 94 -0.03 -0.80 3.93
CA LEU A 94 1.38 -0.40 3.99
C LEU A 94 2.22 -1.32 4.89
N VAL A 95 1.71 -1.66 6.08
CA VAL A 95 2.37 -2.62 6.98
C VAL A 95 2.52 -3.97 6.28
N GLY A 96 1.49 -4.42 5.56
CA GLY A 96 1.56 -5.61 4.72
C GLY A 96 2.67 -5.52 3.67
N ILE A 97 2.81 -4.39 2.97
CA ILE A 97 3.88 -4.20 1.96
C ILE A 97 5.25 -4.40 2.61
N VAL A 98 5.50 -3.74 3.74
CA VAL A 98 6.80 -3.79 4.43
C VAL A 98 7.07 -5.20 4.96
N PHE A 99 6.09 -5.82 5.64
CA PHE A 99 6.31 -7.09 6.32
C PHE A 99 6.27 -8.29 5.36
N PHE A 100 5.44 -8.27 4.33
CA PHE A 100 5.35 -9.37 3.37
C PHE A 100 6.42 -9.22 2.28
N SER A 101 6.43 -8.11 1.54
CA SER A 101 7.34 -7.95 0.41
C SER A 101 8.77 -7.75 0.91
N GLY A 102 8.96 -6.94 1.95
CA GLY A 102 10.27 -6.69 2.55
C GLY A 102 10.92 -7.95 3.15
N SER A 103 10.15 -8.80 3.84
CA SER A 103 10.69 -10.06 4.37
C SER A 103 11.08 -11.02 3.25
N LEU A 104 10.28 -11.13 2.19
CA LEU A 104 10.58 -11.99 1.04
C LEU A 104 11.84 -11.53 0.32
N TYR A 105 12.02 -10.21 0.10
CA TYR A 105 13.28 -9.68 -0.43
C TYR A 105 14.47 -10.04 0.45
N GLY A 106 14.34 -9.90 1.77
CA GLY A 106 15.39 -10.31 2.70
C GLY A 106 15.72 -11.80 2.61
N LEU A 107 14.72 -12.67 2.52
CA LEU A 107 14.90 -14.12 2.39
C LEU A 107 15.55 -14.53 1.05
N VAL A 108 15.30 -13.78 -0.03
CA VAL A 108 15.95 -14.02 -1.33
C VAL A 108 17.47 -13.86 -1.24
N PHE A 109 17.94 -12.85 -0.50
CA PHE A 109 19.35 -12.54 -0.31
C PHE A 109 19.96 -13.18 0.95
N ASP A 110 19.42 -14.33 1.39
CA ASP A 110 19.90 -15.09 2.55
C ASP A 110 19.93 -14.28 3.86
N GLY A 111 18.99 -13.35 4.00
CA GLY A 111 18.78 -12.60 5.24
C GLY A 111 18.36 -13.49 6.41
N PRO A 112 18.16 -12.88 7.60
CA PRO A 112 17.90 -13.62 8.83
C PRO A 112 16.69 -14.54 8.75
N ARG A 113 16.80 -15.75 9.32
CA ARG A 113 15.70 -16.75 9.32
C ARG A 113 14.43 -16.27 10.02
N PHE A 114 14.52 -15.31 10.94
CA PHE A 114 13.33 -14.75 11.61
C PHE A 114 12.40 -13.99 10.65
N LEU A 115 12.85 -13.65 9.44
CA LEU A 115 12.00 -13.06 8.41
C LEU A 115 10.91 -14.02 7.90
N GLY A 116 11.12 -15.34 8.02
CA GLY A 116 10.13 -16.35 7.63
C GLY A 116 8.77 -16.15 8.32
N PRO A 117 8.73 -16.10 9.67
CA PRO A 117 7.51 -15.79 10.42
C PRO A 117 6.94 -14.37 10.22
N VAL A 118 7.72 -13.42 9.71
CA VAL A 118 7.24 -12.05 9.45
C VAL A 118 6.34 -12.01 8.20
N THR A 119 6.63 -12.82 7.19
CA THR A 119 5.85 -12.91 5.96
C THR A 119 4.35 -13.19 6.19
N PRO A 120 3.92 -14.22 6.96
CA PRO A 120 2.50 -14.45 7.22
C PRO A 120 1.83 -13.32 8.01
N LEU A 121 2.55 -12.61 8.88
CA LEU A 121 2.03 -11.42 9.56
C LEU A 121 1.77 -10.27 8.56
N GLY A 122 2.64 -10.12 7.56
CA GLY A 122 2.40 -9.20 6.44
C GLY A 122 1.17 -9.59 5.61
N GLY A 123 1.02 -10.89 5.31
CA GLY A 123 -0.16 -11.41 4.62
C GLY A 123 -1.46 -11.16 5.40
N LEU A 124 -1.45 -11.36 6.72
CA LEU A 124 -2.58 -11.04 7.59
C LEU A 124 -2.89 -9.55 7.61
N SER A 125 -1.86 -8.70 7.61
CA SER A 125 -2.01 -7.25 7.54
C SER A 125 -2.71 -6.82 6.24
N PHE A 126 -2.37 -7.43 5.09
CA PHE A 126 -3.10 -7.20 3.85
C PHE A 126 -4.57 -7.61 3.96
N MET A 127 -4.86 -8.80 4.47
CA MET A 127 -6.24 -9.27 4.64
C MET A 127 -7.07 -8.31 5.49
N ILE A 128 -6.53 -7.83 6.62
CA ILE A 128 -7.19 -6.85 7.48
C ILE A 128 -7.39 -5.53 6.74
N GLY A 129 -6.37 -5.04 6.02
CA GLY A 129 -6.45 -3.81 5.25
C GLY A 129 -7.56 -3.83 4.21
N TRP A 130 -7.62 -4.88 3.38
CA TRP A 130 -8.65 -5.04 2.35
C TRP A 130 -10.05 -5.29 2.92
N LEU A 131 -10.16 -6.14 3.95
CA LEU A 131 -11.44 -6.43 4.58
C LEU A 131 -12.05 -5.18 5.23
N THR A 132 -11.22 -4.42 5.97
CA THR A 132 -11.69 -3.16 6.58
C THR A 132 -12.04 -2.12 5.52
N LEU A 133 -11.31 -2.04 4.41
CA LEU A 133 -11.66 -1.16 3.29
C LEU A 133 -13.06 -1.50 2.75
N ALA A 134 -13.30 -2.78 2.43
CA ALA A 134 -14.57 -3.26 1.91
C ALA A 134 -15.73 -2.95 2.88
N ILE A 135 -15.59 -3.30 4.16
CA ILE A 135 -16.62 -3.07 5.18
C ILE A 135 -16.96 -1.58 5.30
N ASN A 136 -15.95 -0.70 5.29
CA ASN A 136 -16.18 0.74 5.43
C ASN A 136 -16.89 1.33 4.20
N LEU A 137 -16.55 0.89 3.00
CA LEU A 137 -17.21 1.33 1.77
C LEU A 137 -18.65 0.82 1.67
N PHE A 138 -18.92 -0.44 2.06
CA PHE A 138 -20.29 -0.96 2.11
C PHE A 138 -21.16 -0.19 3.10
N LYS A 139 -20.61 0.15 4.28
CA LYS A 139 -21.33 0.97 5.29
C LYS A 139 -21.57 2.40 4.80
N PHE A 140 -20.62 2.98 4.06
CA PHE A 140 -20.78 4.30 3.47
C PHE A 140 -21.92 4.33 2.46
N SER A 141 -21.97 3.35 1.54
CA SER A 141 -23.02 3.24 0.51
C SER A 141 -24.43 3.14 1.12
N LYS A 142 -24.60 2.36 2.19
CA LYS A 142 -25.89 2.26 2.90
C LYS A 142 -26.32 3.55 3.61
N LYS A 143 -25.39 4.40 4.01
CA LYS A 143 -25.69 5.68 4.68
C LYS A 143 -26.05 6.79 3.67
N SER A 144 -25.65 6.63 2.41
CA SER A 144 -25.93 7.58 1.33
C SER A 144 -27.25 7.35 0.59
N GLN A 145 -28.01 6.32 0.97
CA GLN A 145 -29.40 6.10 0.55
C GLN A 145 -30.35 6.51 1.66
#